data_AF-A0A956E6B0-F1
#
_entry.id   AF-A0A956E6B0-F1
#
_cell.length_a   1.000
_cell.length_b   1.000
_cell.length_c   1.000
_cell.angle_alpha   90.00
_cell.angle_beta   90.00
_cell.angle_gamma   90.00
#
_symmetry.space_group_name_H-M   'P 1'
#
loop_
_entity.id
_entity.type
_entity.pdbx_description
1 polymer ?
#
loop_
_entity_poly.entity_id
_entity_poly.type
_entity_poly.pdbx_seq_one_letter_code
_entity_poly.pdbx_strand_id
1 'polypeptide(L)'
;MTTPLQSRLADSLSTLSDRGLRRLLGARTFLRGLDYEKRRVVEDVTINDINATGRVKGSDPDPYEVEISLTDEGIKATCTCPAFKKTNQHCKHVAALLINVRNQARAKLPRREPTPPAPQQPQNQQNNGESKASRRRDRRRRAQLQQLPVPPGVDLPPNLDATARPTGIGAWLAPRGATKTLNLEFRVHVRQGGLTVTVLDTDARVPLLPSVALNWQAMSPTPDRDALRVLTRFESGNPRHPAVDIRGEDAAELLPLLKGRRVLLEPALM
;
A
#
# COMPACT_ATOMS: atom_id res chain seq x y z
N MET A 1 -45.28 -2.32 -8.85
CA MET A 1 -44.04 -2.11 -8.07
C MET A 1 -42.88 -2.58 -8.94
N THR A 2 -42.25 -1.65 -9.66
CA THR A 2 -41.17 -1.94 -10.61
C THR A 2 -39.86 -2.17 -9.85
N THR A 3 -39.39 -3.42 -9.84
CA THR A 3 -38.04 -3.80 -9.41
C THR A 3 -37.01 -2.96 -10.19
N PRO A 4 -36.06 -2.29 -9.53
CA PRO A 4 -34.97 -1.64 -10.27
C PRO A 4 -34.11 -2.74 -10.88
N LEU A 5 -34.03 -2.77 -12.21
CA LEU A 5 -33.06 -3.57 -12.96
C LEU A 5 -31.66 -3.27 -12.38
N GLN A 6 -31.13 -4.20 -11.58
CA GLN A 6 -29.76 -4.15 -11.11
C GLN A 6 -28.89 -4.36 -12.34
N SER A 7 -28.25 -3.29 -12.81
CA SER A 7 -27.38 -3.35 -13.97
C SER A 7 -26.19 -4.27 -13.68
N ARG A 8 -25.99 -5.32 -14.48
CA ARG A 8 -24.85 -6.26 -14.38
C ARG A 8 -23.51 -5.54 -14.36
N LEU A 9 -23.40 -4.42 -15.07
CA LEU A 9 -22.22 -3.55 -15.06
C LEU A 9 -21.97 -2.96 -13.67
N ALA A 10 -22.98 -2.41 -13.00
CA ALA A 10 -22.81 -1.84 -11.66
C ALA A 10 -22.42 -2.92 -10.63
N ASP A 11 -23.03 -4.11 -10.70
CA ASP A 11 -22.72 -5.22 -9.80
C ASP A 11 -21.30 -5.75 -10.03
N SER A 12 -20.92 -5.94 -11.30
CA SER A 12 -19.55 -6.34 -11.68
C SER A 12 -18.52 -5.30 -11.23
N LEU A 13 -18.80 -4.01 -11.41
CA LEU A 13 -17.92 -2.95 -10.95
C LEU A 13 -17.89 -2.83 -9.42
N SER A 14 -18.99 -3.09 -8.72
CA SER A 14 -19.07 -3.01 -7.26
C SER A 14 -18.11 -3.99 -6.56
N THR A 15 -17.99 -5.20 -7.12
CA THR A 15 -17.06 -6.25 -6.66
C THR A 15 -15.61 -5.96 -7.05
N LEU A 16 -15.38 -5.11 -8.05
CA LEU A 16 -14.04 -4.76 -8.53
C LEU A 16 -13.30 -3.88 -7.52
N SER A 17 -12.14 -4.36 -7.05
CA SER A 17 -11.29 -3.66 -6.09
C SER A 17 -10.52 -2.48 -6.71
N ASP A 18 -10.10 -1.52 -5.88
CA ASP A 18 -9.18 -0.44 -6.29
C ASP A 18 -7.91 -0.98 -6.97
N ARG A 19 -7.42 -2.15 -6.55
CA ARG A 19 -6.26 -2.81 -7.14
C ARG A 19 -6.55 -3.32 -8.55
N GLY A 20 -7.77 -3.82 -8.79
CA GLY A 20 -8.24 -4.24 -10.11
C GLY A 20 -8.33 -3.05 -11.08
N LEU A 21 -9.01 -1.97 -10.67
CA LEU A 21 -9.10 -0.75 -11.48
C LEU A 21 -7.74 -0.11 -11.78
N ARG A 22 -6.82 -0.12 -10.80
CA ARG A 22 -5.43 0.37 -11.01
C ARG A 22 -4.65 -0.44 -12.03
N ARG A 23 -4.88 -1.76 -12.10
CA ARG A 23 -4.24 -2.64 -13.09
C ARG A 23 -4.84 -2.44 -14.48
N LEU A 24 -6.16 -2.32 -14.57
CA LEU A 24 -6.88 -2.11 -15.83
C LEU A 24 -6.55 -0.76 -16.49
N LEU A 25 -6.57 0.31 -15.70
CA LEU A 25 -6.45 1.69 -16.22
C LEU A 25 -5.01 2.20 -16.24
N GLY A 26 -4.11 1.54 -15.48
CA GLY A 26 -2.79 2.05 -15.15
C GLY A 26 -2.80 3.00 -13.96
N ALA A 27 -1.72 2.97 -13.18
CA ALA A 27 -1.64 3.68 -11.89
C ALA A 27 -1.81 5.20 -12.01
N ARG A 28 -1.21 5.84 -13.02
CA ARG A 28 -1.28 7.29 -13.23
C ARG A 28 -2.68 7.75 -13.64
N THR A 29 -3.33 7.00 -14.54
CA THR A 29 -4.69 7.31 -15.02
C THR A 29 -5.70 7.13 -13.91
N PHE A 30 -5.59 6.05 -13.14
CA PHE A 30 -6.46 5.79 -12.00
C PHE A 30 -6.40 6.92 -10.95
N LEU A 31 -5.19 7.34 -10.55
CA LEU A 31 -5.04 8.40 -9.55
C LEU A 31 -5.66 9.72 -10.04
N ARG A 32 -5.46 10.06 -11.32
CA ARG A 32 -6.08 11.25 -11.92
C ARG A 32 -7.60 11.12 -12.01
N GLY A 33 -8.12 9.95 -12.35
CA GLY A 33 -9.57 9.71 -12.36
C GLY A 33 -10.19 9.82 -10.96
N LEU A 34 -9.48 9.35 -9.93
CA LEU A 34 -9.90 9.45 -8.53
C LEU A 34 -9.94 10.91 -8.05
N ASP A 35 -8.99 11.75 -8.48
CA ASP A 35 -9.03 13.18 -8.18
C ASP A 35 -10.23 13.88 -8.84
N TYR A 36 -10.62 13.45 -10.04
CA TYR A 36 -11.80 13.97 -10.75
C TYR A 36 -13.10 13.54 -10.06
N GLU A 37 -13.21 12.27 -9.67
CA GLU A 37 -14.39 11.78 -8.94
C GLU A 37 -14.56 12.48 -7.59
N LYS A 38 -13.48 12.71 -6.83
CA LYS A 38 -13.51 13.46 -5.57
C LYS A 38 -14.00 14.90 -5.72
N ARG A 39 -13.70 15.53 -6.86
CA ARG A 39 -14.17 16.88 -7.19
C ARG A 39 -15.61 16.90 -7.68
N ARG A 40 -16.26 15.72 -7.81
CA ARG A 40 -17.63 15.55 -8.31
C ARG A 40 -17.86 16.21 -9.67
N VAL A 41 -16.88 16.10 -10.57
CA VAL A 41 -16.94 16.68 -11.93
C VAL A 41 -17.60 15.75 -12.96
N VAL A 42 -18.14 14.61 -12.52
CA VAL A 42 -18.84 13.64 -13.35
C VAL A 42 -20.33 13.86 -13.17
N GLU A 43 -21.01 14.24 -14.25
CA GLU A 43 -22.40 14.65 -14.32
C GLU A 43 -23.15 13.75 -15.34
N ASP A 44 -24.48 13.78 -15.30
CA ASP A 44 -25.37 13.05 -16.23
C ASP A 44 -25.01 11.55 -16.39
N VAL A 45 -24.73 10.88 -15.27
CA VAL A 45 -24.38 9.46 -15.28
C VAL A 45 -25.64 8.63 -15.52
N THR A 46 -25.69 7.94 -16.66
CA THR A 46 -26.73 6.94 -16.94
C THR A 46 -26.10 5.55 -16.98
N ILE A 47 -26.69 4.63 -16.23
CA ILE A 47 -26.21 3.26 -16.10
C ILE A 47 -27.27 2.34 -16.68
N ASN A 48 -26.93 1.66 -17.75
CA ASN A 48 -27.70 0.58 -18.36
C ASN A 48 -27.10 -0.77 -17.94
N ASP A 49 -27.69 -1.87 -18.39
CA ASP A 49 -27.32 -3.20 -17.92
C ASP A 49 -25.84 -3.55 -18.20
N ILE A 50 -25.35 -3.26 -19.41
CA ILE A 50 -23.96 -3.51 -19.83
C ILE A 50 -23.18 -2.26 -20.23
N ASN A 51 -23.83 -1.09 -20.26
CA ASN A 51 -23.22 0.16 -20.70
C ASN A 51 -23.41 1.25 -19.65
N ALA A 52 -22.44 2.15 -19.50
CA ALA A 52 -22.54 3.34 -18.67
C ALA A 52 -22.05 4.56 -19.47
N THR A 53 -22.83 5.64 -19.46
CA THR A 53 -22.45 6.91 -20.05
C THR A 53 -22.39 8.00 -18.99
N GLY A 54 -21.58 9.02 -19.23
CA GLY A 54 -21.53 10.18 -18.36
C GLY A 54 -20.74 11.33 -18.98
N ARG A 55 -20.94 12.52 -18.45
CA ARG A 55 -20.28 13.74 -18.86
C ARG A 55 -19.25 14.16 -17.82
N VAL A 56 -18.01 14.39 -18.24
CA VAL A 56 -16.90 14.71 -17.32
C VAL A 56 -16.36 16.09 -17.64
N LYS A 57 -16.54 17.03 -16.70
CA LYS A 57 -15.97 18.38 -16.81
C LYS A 57 -14.44 18.30 -16.73
N GLY A 58 -13.82 18.94 -17.72
CA GLY A 58 -12.42 18.77 -18.03
C GLY A 58 -11.61 20.05 -17.92
N SER A 59 -10.64 20.18 -18.82
CA SER A 59 -9.90 21.42 -19.01
C SER A 59 -10.56 22.33 -20.04
N ASP A 60 -11.36 21.75 -20.95
CA ASP A 60 -12.19 22.49 -21.89
C ASP A 60 -13.50 22.95 -21.21
N PRO A 61 -14.10 24.05 -21.70
CA PRO A 61 -15.37 24.58 -21.18
C PRO A 61 -16.52 23.59 -21.38
N ASP A 62 -16.50 22.81 -22.47
CA ASP A 62 -17.51 21.79 -22.74
C ASP A 62 -17.17 20.44 -22.07
N PRO A 63 -18.12 19.79 -21.37
CA PRO A 63 -17.90 18.48 -20.77
C PRO A 63 -17.57 17.41 -21.81
N TYR A 64 -16.64 16.50 -21.48
CA TYR A 64 -16.36 15.36 -22.36
C TYR A 64 -17.37 14.25 -22.13
N GLU A 65 -17.90 13.70 -23.21
CA GLU A 65 -18.75 12.53 -23.20
C GLU A 65 -17.89 11.26 -23.10
N VAL A 66 -18.27 10.40 -22.17
CA VAL A 66 -17.58 9.15 -21.86
C VAL A 66 -18.62 8.04 -21.90
N GLU A 67 -18.29 6.98 -22.62
CA GLU A 67 -19.09 5.77 -22.69
C GLU A 67 -18.21 4.56 -22.35
N ILE A 68 -18.78 3.64 -21.58
CA ILE A 68 -18.14 2.41 -21.14
C ILE A 68 -19.10 1.28 -21.44
N SER A 69 -18.61 0.21 -22.04
CA SER A 69 -19.35 -1.03 -22.27
C SER A 69 -18.56 -2.22 -21.72
N LEU A 70 -19.28 -3.11 -21.05
CA LEU A 70 -18.75 -4.36 -20.53
C LEU A 70 -18.95 -5.45 -21.58
N THR A 71 -17.86 -6.04 -22.05
CA THR A 71 -17.84 -7.15 -23.00
C THR A 71 -17.18 -8.38 -22.36
N ASP A 72 -17.33 -9.55 -22.99
CA ASP A 72 -16.75 -10.81 -22.48
C ASP A 72 -15.22 -10.78 -22.44
N GLU A 73 -14.60 -9.96 -23.29
CA GLU A 73 -13.14 -9.75 -23.37
C GLU A 73 -12.63 -8.67 -22.39
N GLY A 74 -13.53 -7.90 -21.76
CA GLY A 74 -13.16 -6.88 -20.77
C GLY A 74 -14.00 -5.60 -20.83
N ILE A 75 -13.38 -4.49 -20.44
CA ILE A 75 -14.04 -3.18 -20.40
C ILE A 75 -13.60 -2.36 -21.61
N LYS A 76 -14.53 -2.13 -22.53
CA LYS A 76 -14.34 -1.21 -23.65
C LYS A 76 -14.79 0.17 -23.21
N ALA A 77 -14.00 1.20 -23.52
CA ALA A 77 -14.34 2.56 -23.16
C ALA A 77 -13.99 3.52 -24.29
N THR A 78 -14.83 4.52 -24.49
CA THR A 78 -14.68 5.58 -25.47
C THR A 78 -14.81 6.94 -24.76
N CYS A 79 -14.01 7.92 -25.19
CA CYS A 79 -14.07 9.26 -24.62
C CYS A 79 -13.78 10.30 -25.70
N THR A 80 -14.54 11.40 -25.71
CA THR A 80 -14.37 12.49 -26.68
C THR A 80 -13.11 13.34 -26.45
N CYS A 81 -12.35 13.10 -25.38
CA CYS A 81 -11.21 13.92 -25.00
C CYS A 81 -10.01 13.77 -25.96
N PRO A 82 -9.18 14.82 -26.11
CA PRO A 82 -8.06 14.81 -27.04
C PRO A 82 -6.98 13.78 -26.67
N ALA A 83 -6.85 13.44 -25.39
CA ALA A 83 -5.91 12.42 -24.94
C ALA A 83 -6.31 11.02 -25.42
N PHE A 84 -7.61 10.69 -25.36
CA PHE A 84 -8.13 9.40 -25.80
C PHE A 84 -8.01 9.25 -27.33
N LYS A 85 -8.36 10.29 -28.09
CA LYS A 85 -8.20 10.30 -29.55
C LYS A 85 -6.77 10.04 -30.03
N LYS A 86 -5.76 10.44 -29.24
CA LYS A 86 -4.33 10.28 -29.61
C LYS A 86 -3.75 8.91 -29.29
N THR A 87 -4.11 8.34 -28.15
CA THR A 87 -3.46 7.10 -27.65
C THR A 87 -4.36 5.89 -27.69
N ASN A 88 -5.67 6.07 -27.90
CA ASN A 88 -6.70 5.03 -27.80
C ASN A 88 -6.63 4.21 -26.50
N GLN A 89 -6.08 4.81 -25.44
CA GLN A 89 -5.95 4.21 -24.11
C GLN A 89 -6.90 4.88 -23.13
N HIS A 90 -7.25 4.16 -22.07
CA HIS A 90 -8.09 4.70 -21.00
C HIS A 90 -7.54 6.03 -20.46
N CYS A 91 -8.37 7.06 -20.52
CA CYS A 91 -8.01 8.40 -20.07
C CYS A 91 -8.51 8.63 -18.63
N LYS A 92 -8.13 9.77 -18.06
CA LYS A 92 -8.59 10.18 -16.71
C LYS A 92 -10.11 10.29 -16.59
N HIS A 93 -10.82 10.63 -17.68
CA HIS A 93 -12.28 10.76 -17.67
C HIS A 93 -12.99 9.39 -17.65
N VAL A 94 -12.49 8.42 -18.44
CA VAL A 94 -12.91 7.01 -18.37
C VAL A 94 -12.73 6.46 -16.96
N ALA A 95 -11.55 6.72 -16.36
CA ALA A 95 -11.28 6.32 -14.99
C ALA A 95 -12.24 6.99 -13.98
N ALA A 96 -12.55 8.27 -14.14
CA ALA A 96 -13.47 8.98 -13.26
C ALA A 96 -14.89 8.40 -13.33
N LEU A 97 -15.41 8.12 -14.53
CA LEU A 97 -16.73 7.52 -14.70
C LEU A 97 -16.80 6.11 -14.10
N LEU A 98 -15.79 5.26 -14.34
CA LEU A 98 -15.70 3.92 -13.75
C LEU A 98 -15.72 3.94 -12.22
N ILE A 99 -14.95 4.85 -11.61
CA ILE A 99 -14.88 4.99 -10.15
C ILE A 99 -16.23 5.50 -9.61
N ASN A 100 -16.85 6.46 -10.30
CA ASN A 100 -18.14 7.02 -9.90
C ASN A 100 -19.24 5.95 -9.93
N VAL A 101 -19.39 5.22 -11.05
CA VAL A 101 -20.38 4.14 -11.19
C VAL A 101 -20.19 3.06 -10.13
N ARG A 102 -18.94 2.66 -9.86
CA ARG A 102 -18.64 1.72 -8.78
C ARG A 102 -19.04 2.24 -7.40
N ASN A 103 -18.70 3.50 -7.08
CA ASN A 103 -19.00 4.09 -5.80
C ASN A 103 -20.52 4.22 -5.61
N GLN A 104 -21.26 4.58 -6.65
CA GLN A 104 -22.72 4.56 -6.67
C GLN A 104 -23.28 3.16 -6.43
N ALA A 105 -22.73 2.13 -7.09
CA ALA A 105 -23.14 0.75 -6.89
C ALA A 105 -22.91 0.30 -5.44
N ARG A 106 -21.74 0.61 -4.87
CA ARG A 106 -21.38 0.29 -3.47
C ARG A 106 -22.24 1.04 -2.45
N ALA A 107 -22.66 2.27 -2.76
CA ALA A 107 -23.56 3.02 -1.90
C ALA A 107 -24.98 2.42 -1.85
N LYS A 108 -25.38 1.70 -2.90
CA LYS A 108 -26.69 0.99 -2.96
C LYS A 108 -26.67 -0.36 -2.24
N LEU A 109 -25.51 -0.94 -1.95
CA LEU A 109 -25.42 -2.14 -1.10
C LEU A 109 -25.68 -1.73 0.37
N PRO A 110 -26.52 -2.47 1.11
CA PRO A 110 -26.80 -2.17 2.51
C PRO A 110 -25.50 -2.20 3.31
N ARG A 111 -25.23 -1.09 4.01
CA ARG A 111 -24.06 -0.94 4.86
C ARG A 111 -24.15 -1.99 5.97
N ARG A 112 -23.25 -2.97 5.97
CA ARG A 112 -23.04 -3.83 7.15
C ARG A 112 -22.71 -2.90 8.33
N GLU A 113 -23.53 -2.98 9.35
CA GLU A 113 -23.35 -2.25 10.60
C GLU A 113 -21.91 -2.48 11.12
N PRO A 114 -21.15 -1.41 11.42
CA PRO A 114 -19.88 -1.57 12.09
C PRO A 114 -20.16 -2.11 13.49
N THR A 115 -19.59 -3.28 13.81
CA THR A 115 -19.50 -3.79 15.18
C THR A 115 -18.99 -2.69 16.10
N PRO A 116 -19.65 -2.42 17.24
CA PRO A 116 -19.26 -1.33 18.13
C PRO A 116 -17.82 -1.52 18.63
N PRO A 117 -17.03 -0.43 18.71
CA PRO A 117 -15.67 -0.50 19.24
C PRO A 117 -15.69 -0.77 20.74
N ALA A 118 -14.83 -1.68 21.19
CA ALA A 118 -14.58 -1.94 22.61
C ALA A 118 -14.10 -0.66 23.34
N PRO A 119 -14.33 -0.55 24.66
CA PRO A 119 -14.11 0.69 25.41
C PRO A 119 -12.64 1.14 25.37
N GLN A 120 -12.41 2.36 24.88
CA GLN A 120 -11.11 3.02 24.88
C GLN A 120 -10.90 3.75 26.20
N GLN A 121 -9.75 3.51 26.84
CA GLN A 121 -9.26 4.31 27.96
C GLN A 121 -8.90 5.74 27.50
N PRO A 122 -8.91 6.74 28.39
CA PRO A 122 -8.93 8.16 28.01
C PRO A 122 -7.62 8.59 27.33
N GLN A 123 -7.73 9.07 26.09
CA GLN A 123 -6.63 9.72 25.37
C GLN A 123 -6.53 11.18 25.81
N ASN A 124 -5.38 11.52 26.39
CA ASN A 124 -5.00 12.88 26.71
C ASN A 124 -4.70 13.64 25.42
N GLN A 125 -5.41 14.75 25.19
CA GLN A 125 -5.22 15.62 24.04
C GLN A 125 -3.92 16.44 24.21
N GLN A 126 -2.95 16.24 23.32
CA GLN A 126 -1.92 17.24 23.05
C GLN A 126 -1.81 17.51 21.55
N ASN A 127 -2.26 18.72 21.22
CA ASN A 127 -2.02 19.46 19.99
C ASN A 127 -0.52 19.79 19.88
N ASN A 128 0.15 19.48 18.76
CA ASN A 128 0.81 20.48 17.92
C ASN A 128 1.59 19.89 16.72
N GLY A 129 1.33 20.44 15.53
CA GLY A 129 2.42 20.95 14.68
C GLY A 129 3.19 20.00 13.75
N GLU A 130 2.56 19.06 13.04
CA GLU A 130 3.28 18.33 11.98
C GLU A 130 3.48 19.19 10.71
N SER A 131 4.71 19.67 10.52
CA SER A 131 5.12 20.44 9.34
C SER A 131 5.16 19.58 8.06
N LYS A 132 4.90 20.22 6.91
CA LYS A 132 4.79 19.62 5.55
C LYS A 132 5.99 18.73 5.14
N ALA A 133 7.13 18.81 5.84
CA ALA A 133 8.31 17.99 5.62
C ALA A 133 8.13 16.52 6.06
N SER A 134 7.39 16.27 7.16
CA SER A 134 7.13 14.91 7.68
C SER A 134 6.31 14.08 6.66
N ARG A 135 5.22 14.66 6.15
CA ARG A 135 4.36 14.01 5.15
C ARG A 135 5.07 13.68 3.83
N ARG A 136 6.10 14.45 3.47
CA ARG A 136 6.91 14.21 2.26
C ARG A 136 7.90 13.06 2.45
N ARG A 137 8.40 12.88 3.68
CA ARG A 137 9.31 11.78 4.07
C ARG A 137 8.58 10.43 4.08
N ASP A 138 7.36 10.42 4.60
CA ASP A 138 6.50 9.22 4.63
C ASP A 138 6.09 8.74 3.22
N ARG A 139 5.80 9.70 2.33
CA ARG A 139 5.44 9.40 0.93
C ARG A 139 6.63 8.86 0.12
N ARG A 140 7.87 9.25 0.45
CA ARG A 140 9.09 8.69 -0.14
C ARG A 140 9.39 7.28 0.39
N ARG A 141 9.24 7.04 1.69
CA ARG A 141 9.36 5.70 2.32
C ARG A 141 8.46 4.66 1.65
N ARG A 142 7.19 5.00 1.40
CA ARG A 142 6.22 4.09 0.79
C ARG A 142 6.47 3.81 -0.70
N ALA A 143 7.16 4.72 -1.40
CA ALA A 143 7.55 4.55 -2.80
C ALA A 143 8.85 3.75 -2.96
N GLN A 144 9.76 3.83 -1.99
CA GLN A 144 11.07 3.15 -2.03
C GLN A 144 10.97 1.64 -1.80
N LEU A 145 10.01 1.18 -0.99
CA LEU A 145 9.73 -0.25 -0.75
C LEU A 145 9.20 -1.00 -1.99
N GLN A 146 8.81 -0.31 -3.07
CA GLN A 146 8.15 -0.93 -4.22
C GLN A 146 9.07 -1.21 -5.43
N GLN A 147 10.33 -0.74 -5.45
CA GLN A 147 11.12 -0.76 -6.70
C GLN A 147 12.62 -1.01 -6.55
N LEU A 148 13.11 -1.57 -5.43
CA LEU A 148 14.54 -1.86 -5.32
C LEU A 148 14.85 -3.27 -5.82
N PRO A 149 15.83 -3.43 -6.74
CA PRO A 149 16.30 -4.74 -7.16
C PRO A 149 16.84 -5.48 -5.94
N VAL A 150 16.33 -6.68 -5.73
CA VAL A 150 16.76 -7.57 -4.64
C VAL A 150 18.18 -8.05 -4.99
N PRO A 151 19.18 -7.86 -4.11
CA PRO A 151 20.50 -8.42 -4.35
C PRO A 151 20.43 -9.96 -4.31
N PRO A 152 21.27 -10.67 -5.10
CA PRO A 152 21.30 -12.13 -5.08
C PRO A 152 21.70 -12.64 -3.68
N GLY A 153 20.95 -13.61 -3.15
CA GLY A 153 21.22 -14.23 -1.84
C GLY A 153 20.33 -13.78 -0.68
N VAL A 154 19.39 -12.84 -0.89
CA VAL A 154 18.39 -12.46 0.12
C VAL A 154 17.07 -13.17 -0.17
N ASP A 155 16.73 -14.18 0.64
CA ASP A 155 15.38 -14.77 0.65
C ASP A 155 14.38 -13.71 1.10
N LEU A 156 13.59 -13.21 0.17
CA LEU A 156 12.43 -12.40 0.50
C LEU A 156 11.35 -13.30 1.13
N PRO A 157 10.59 -12.77 2.12
CA PRO A 157 9.44 -13.50 2.62
C PRO A 157 8.48 -13.80 1.47
N PRO A 158 7.95 -15.03 1.37
CA PRO A 158 6.94 -15.34 0.38
C PRO A 158 5.77 -14.38 0.57
N ASN A 159 5.27 -13.84 -0.53
CA ASN A 159 4.10 -12.99 -0.51
C ASN A 159 2.96 -13.78 0.11
N LEU A 160 2.52 -13.41 1.32
CA LEU A 160 1.37 -14.02 2.00
C LEU A 160 0.26 -14.17 0.96
N ASP A 161 -0.15 -15.42 0.72
CA ASP A 161 -0.91 -15.84 -0.45
C ASP A 161 -2.05 -14.84 -0.77
N ALA A 162 -1.84 -14.04 -1.81
CA ALA A 162 -2.83 -13.10 -2.32
C ALA A 162 -4.05 -13.80 -2.96
N THR A 163 -4.08 -15.13 -2.90
CA THR A 163 -5.14 -16.03 -3.38
C THR A 163 -6.18 -16.33 -2.30
N ALA A 164 -5.91 -16.04 -1.03
CA ALA A 164 -6.90 -16.20 0.02
C ALA A 164 -7.95 -15.08 -0.08
N ARG A 165 -9.24 -15.47 -0.15
CA ARG A 165 -10.38 -14.54 -0.02
C ARG A 165 -10.13 -13.63 1.19
N PRO A 166 -10.44 -12.32 1.14
CA PRO A 166 -10.09 -11.34 2.19
C PRO A 166 -10.66 -11.63 3.58
N THR A 167 -11.54 -12.63 3.70
CA THR A 167 -12.14 -13.12 4.95
C THR A 167 -11.88 -14.61 5.21
N GLY A 168 -11.06 -15.27 4.38
CA GLY A 168 -10.71 -16.68 4.54
C GLY A 168 -9.56 -16.86 5.53
N ILE A 169 -9.59 -17.94 6.31
CA ILE A 169 -8.52 -18.28 7.26
C ILE A 169 -7.16 -18.41 6.56
N GLY A 170 -7.15 -18.72 5.26
CA GLY A 170 -5.95 -18.76 4.41
C GLY A 170 -5.18 -17.44 4.28
N ALA A 171 -5.81 -16.28 4.54
CA ALA A 171 -5.11 -14.98 4.55
C ALA A 171 -4.30 -14.76 5.84
N TRP A 172 -4.58 -15.58 6.86
CA TRP A 172 -3.96 -15.56 8.18
C TRP A 172 -3.05 -16.77 8.40
N LEU A 173 -3.08 -17.75 7.50
CA LEU A 173 -2.20 -18.91 7.51
C LEU A 173 -0.95 -18.59 6.69
N ALA A 174 0.22 -18.97 7.20
CA ALA A 174 1.44 -18.91 6.42
C ALA A 174 1.31 -19.78 5.16
N PRO A 175 1.89 -19.37 4.02
CA PRO A 175 1.97 -20.21 2.83
C PRO A 175 2.53 -21.60 3.19
N ARG A 176 1.96 -22.66 2.63
CA ARG A 176 2.37 -24.04 2.96
C ARG A 176 3.88 -24.20 2.67
N GLY A 177 4.67 -24.48 3.72
CA GLY A 177 6.13 -24.62 3.65
C GLY A 177 6.93 -23.37 4.03
N ALA A 178 6.29 -22.22 4.30
CA ALA A 178 6.95 -20.97 4.66
C ALA A 178 7.12 -20.79 6.17
N THR A 179 7.87 -21.68 6.82
CA THR A 179 8.19 -21.57 8.26
C THR A 179 9.66 -21.26 8.45
N LYS A 180 10.14 -20.13 7.92
CA LYS A 180 11.50 -19.65 8.21
C LYS A 180 11.46 -18.78 9.45
N THR A 181 12.11 -19.23 10.51
CA THR A 181 12.44 -18.42 11.68
C THR A 181 13.78 -17.74 11.43
N LEU A 182 13.84 -16.41 11.45
CA LEU A 182 15.13 -15.70 11.28
C LEU A 182 15.89 -15.68 12.60
N ASN A 183 17.12 -16.20 12.60
CA ASN A 183 18.05 -16.04 13.71
C ASN A 183 18.89 -14.77 13.49
N LEU A 184 18.48 -13.67 14.12
CA LEU A 184 19.07 -12.36 13.88
C LEU A 184 20.25 -12.05 14.82
N GLU A 185 21.25 -11.34 14.27
CA GLU A 185 22.33 -10.71 15.01
C GLU A 185 22.35 -9.21 14.68
N PHE A 186 22.42 -8.38 15.71
CA PHE A 186 22.53 -6.93 15.59
C PHE A 186 23.99 -6.52 15.70
N ARG A 187 24.60 -6.15 14.59
CA ARG A 187 25.96 -5.62 14.56
C ARG A 187 25.92 -4.13 14.82
N VAL A 188 26.47 -3.71 15.94
CA VAL A 188 26.43 -2.34 16.41
C VAL A 188 27.83 -1.76 16.37
N HIS A 189 27.98 -0.71 15.56
CA HIS A 189 29.21 0.06 15.46
C HIS A 189 29.03 1.41 16.14
N VAL A 190 29.87 1.70 17.13
CA VAL A 190 29.77 2.92 17.92
C VAL A 190 30.53 4.05 17.20
N ARG A 191 29.85 5.16 16.92
CA ARG A 191 30.43 6.36 16.29
C ARG A 191 30.37 7.54 17.26
N GLN A 192 31.17 8.58 16.99
CA GLN A 192 31.02 9.86 17.69
C GLN A 192 29.63 10.45 17.38
N GLY A 193 28.75 10.44 18.37
CA GLY A 193 27.40 11.01 18.27
C GLY A 193 26.30 10.07 17.72
N GLY A 194 26.54 8.76 17.61
CA GLY A 194 25.50 7.81 17.19
C GLY A 194 25.95 6.35 17.14
N LEU A 195 25.03 5.46 16.79
CA LEU A 195 25.29 4.05 16.53
C LEU A 195 24.91 3.72 15.08
N THR A 196 25.77 2.98 14.39
CA THR A 196 25.44 2.35 13.11
C THR A 196 25.09 0.90 13.38
N VAL A 197 23.86 0.50 13.09
CA VAL A 197 23.34 -0.85 13.38
C VAL A 197 23.05 -1.57 12.07
N THR A 198 23.59 -2.78 11.92
CA THR A 198 23.31 -3.68 10.79
C THR A 198 22.64 -4.94 11.31
N VAL A 199 21.50 -5.28 10.73
CA VAL A 199 20.79 -6.54 11.04
C VAL A 199 21.36 -7.63 10.13
N LEU A 200 21.77 -8.75 10.70
CA LEU A 200 22.34 -9.88 9.96
C LEU A 200 21.54 -11.15 10.24
N ASP A 201 21.19 -11.87 9.18
CA ASP A 201 20.68 -13.25 9.29
C ASP A 201 21.86 -14.17 9.54
N THR A 202 21.90 -14.82 10.71
CA THR A 202 23.04 -15.65 11.11
C THR A 202 23.09 -16.98 10.37
N ASP A 203 21.94 -17.46 9.90
CA ASP A 203 21.85 -18.72 9.14
C ASP A 203 22.36 -18.49 7.72
N ALA A 204 21.92 -17.41 7.06
CA ALA A 204 22.38 -17.04 5.73
C ALA A 204 23.74 -16.32 5.71
N ARG A 205 24.18 -15.77 6.85
CA ARG A 205 25.35 -14.87 6.99
C ARG A 205 25.29 -13.64 6.07
N VAL A 206 24.09 -13.16 5.78
CA VAL A 206 23.84 -12.02 4.89
C VAL A 206 23.22 -10.87 5.67
N PRO A 207 23.67 -9.62 5.47
CA PRO A 207 23.03 -8.47 6.07
C PRO A 207 21.66 -8.23 5.44
N LEU A 208 20.67 -7.93 6.28
CA LEU A 208 19.29 -7.71 5.88
C LEU A 208 18.86 -6.28 6.15
N LEU A 209 17.95 -5.79 5.31
CA LEU A 209 17.18 -4.59 5.63
C LEU A 209 16.29 -4.87 6.86
N PRO A 210 16.19 -3.92 7.82
CA PRO A 210 15.27 -4.06 8.95
C PRO A 210 13.83 -4.32 8.54
N SER A 211 13.34 -3.71 7.45
CA SER A 211 11.98 -3.95 6.94
C SER A 211 11.77 -5.36 6.38
N VAL A 212 12.80 -5.94 5.75
CA VAL A 212 12.76 -7.33 5.29
C VAL A 212 12.69 -8.26 6.48
N ALA A 213 13.57 -8.08 7.47
CA ALA A 213 13.55 -8.86 8.71
C ALA A 213 12.22 -8.69 9.48
N LEU A 214 11.66 -7.47 9.53
CA LEU A 214 10.37 -7.19 10.16
C LEU A 214 9.20 -7.89 9.45
N ASN A 215 9.23 -8.02 8.11
CA ASN A 215 8.20 -8.75 7.38
C ASN A 215 8.19 -10.25 7.72
N TRP A 216 9.36 -10.85 7.94
CA TRP A 216 9.45 -12.24 8.41
C TRP A 216 8.82 -12.44 9.79
N GLN A 217 8.82 -11.40 10.64
CA GLN A 217 8.13 -11.43 11.95
C GLN A 217 6.61 -11.58 11.85
N ALA A 218 6.01 -11.33 10.68
CA ALA A 218 4.59 -11.56 10.46
C ALA A 218 4.25 -13.06 10.39
N MET A 219 5.18 -13.89 9.93
CA MET A 219 5.01 -15.34 9.84
C MET A 219 5.49 -16.05 11.11
N SER A 220 6.63 -15.61 11.66
CA SER A 220 7.19 -16.16 12.89
C SER A 220 7.58 -15.02 13.83
N PRO A 221 6.68 -14.59 14.72
CA PRO A 221 6.98 -13.54 15.69
C PRO A 221 8.09 -13.97 16.63
N THR A 222 9.14 -13.16 16.69
CA THR A 222 10.23 -13.24 17.64
C THR A 222 10.26 -11.95 18.46
N PRO A 223 10.92 -11.97 19.62
CA PRO A 223 11.05 -10.77 20.44
C PRO A 223 11.98 -9.68 19.82
N ASP A 224 12.64 -9.95 18.69
CA ASP A 224 13.40 -8.94 17.93
C ASP A 224 12.51 -7.89 17.26
N ARG A 225 11.19 -8.15 17.19
CA ARG A 225 10.21 -7.34 16.47
C ARG A 225 10.23 -5.86 16.84
N ASP A 226 10.32 -5.53 18.13
CA ASP A 226 10.26 -4.13 18.56
C ASP A 226 11.57 -3.38 18.25
N ALA A 227 12.73 -4.03 18.39
CA ALA A 227 14.01 -3.48 17.95
C ALA A 227 14.01 -3.22 16.43
N LEU A 228 13.50 -4.16 15.64
CA LEU A 228 13.34 -4.01 14.19
C LEU A 228 12.42 -2.83 13.84
N ARG A 229 11.32 -2.63 14.58
CA ARG A 229 10.42 -1.48 14.35
C ARG A 229 11.14 -0.15 14.53
N VAL A 230 11.98 0.01 15.56
CA VAL A 230 12.78 1.23 15.74
C VAL A 230 13.74 1.41 14.56
N LEU A 231 14.50 0.38 14.20
CA LEU A 231 15.46 0.44 13.10
C LEU A 231 14.82 0.74 11.74
N THR A 232 13.62 0.20 11.49
CA THR A 232 12.89 0.51 10.24
C THR A 232 12.53 1.98 10.11
N ARG A 233 12.55 2.82 11.17
CA ARG A 233 12.31 4.28 11.09
C ARG A 233 13.46 5.05 10.44
N PHE A 234 14.64 4.45 10.38
CA PHE A 234 15.88 5.06 9.91
C PHE A 234 16.48 4.38 8.68
N GLU A 235 15.90 3.26 8.24
CA GLU A 235 16.37 2.59 7.03
C GLU A 235 16.29 3.51 5.79
N SER A 236 17.29 3.37 4.91
CA SER A 236 17.36 4.03 3.60
C SER A 236 16.47 3.34 2.54
N GLY A 237 16.06 2.10 2.82
CA GLY A 237 15.40 1.18 1.90
C GLY A 237 16.35 0.51 0.91
N ASN A 238 17.61 0.98 0.74
CA ASN A 238 18.55 0.46 -0.23
C ASN A 238 19.21 -0.85 0.26
N PRO A 239 18.99 -2.01 -0.41
CA PRO A 239 19.57 -3.29 0.02
C PRO A 239 21.10 -3.31 0.01
N ARG A 240 21.75 -2.44 -0.78
CA ARG A 240 23.22 -2.33 -0.82
C ARG A 240 23.81 -1.61 0.40
N HIS A 241 22.98 -0.88 1.14
CA HIS A 241 23.36 -0.18 2.36
C HIS A 241 22.35 -0.52 3.47
N PRO A 242 22.41 -1.76 4.00
CA PRO A 242 21.46 -2.24 5.00
C PRO A 242 21.71 -1.67 6.40
N ALA A 243 22.86 -1.04 6.62
CA ALA A 243 23.20 -0.37 7.87
C ALA A 243 22.30 0.85 8.12
N VAL A 244 21.99 1.06 9.40
CA VAL A 244 21.08 2.11 9.87
C VAL A 244 21.76 2.95 10.93
N ASP A 245 21.79 4.26 10.73
CA ASP A 245 22.36 5.20 11.70
C ASP A 245 21.27 5.74 12.62
N ILE A 246 21.47 5.58 13.93
CA ILE A 246 20.60 6.05 15.00
C ILE A 246 21.37 6.99 15.95
N ARG A 247 20.69 7.99 16.50
CA ARG A 247 21.31 9.03 17.34
C ARG A 247 20.40 9.40 18.52
N GLY A 248 21.01 9.89 19.60
CA GLY A 248 20.29 10.50 20.72
C GLY A 248 19.17 9.63 21.30
N GLU A 249 17.95 10.17 21.29
CA GLU A 249 16.75 9.53 21.83
C GLU A 249 16.42 8.18 21.17
N ASP A 250 16.61 8.06 19.85
CA ASP A 250 16.33 6.81 19.13
C ASP A 250 17.28 5.68 19.54
N ALA A 251 18.53 6.04 19.88
CA ALA A 251 19.48 5.08 20.43
C ALA A 251 19.09 4.66 21.85
N ALA A 252 18.59 5.59 22.66
CA ALA A 252 18.07 5.29 24.00
C ALA A 252 16.80 4.41 23.94
N GLU A 253 15.97 4.54 22.90
CA GLU A 253 14.83 3.63 22.65
C GLU A 253 15.30 2.24 22.20
N LEU A 254 16.32 2.15 21.33
CA LEU A 254 16.79 0.87 20.81
C LEU A 254 17.53 0.02 21.85
N LEU A 255 18.44 0.61 22.63
CA LEU A 255 19.36 -0.13 23.50
C LEU A 255 18.66 -1.07 24.50
N PRO A 256 17.57 -0.67 25.19
CA PRO A 256 16.80 -1.57 26.05
C PRO A 256 16.20 -2.76 25.31
N LEU A 257 15.78 -2.57 24.06
CA LEU A 257 15.16 -3.62 23.23
C LEU A 257 16.16 -4.68 22.77
N LEU A 258 17.45 -4.32 22.73
CA LEU A 258 18.55 -5.24 22.42
C LEU A 258 18.96 -6.11 23.62
N LYS A 259 18.42 -5.87 24.82
CA LYS A 259 18.74 -6.67 26.01
C LYS A 259 18.28 -8.13 25.82
N GLY A 260 19.21 -9.05 25.97
CA GLY A 260 18.96 -10.48 25.75
C GLY A 260 18.90 -10.90 24.27
N ARG A 261 19.33 -10.03 23.35
CA ARG A 261 19.48 -10.35 21.91
C ARG A 261 20.94 -10.61 21.56
N ARG A 262 21.16 -11.26 20.43
CA ARG A 262 22.51 -11.45 19.88
C ARG A 262 22.99 -10.13 19.30
N VAL A 263 23.88 -9.46 20.04
CA VAL A 263 24.48 -8.19 19.65
C VAL A 263 25.97 -8.39 19.50
N LEU A 264 26.50 -8.04 18.34
CA LEU A 264 27.94 -7.96 18.11
C LEU A 264 28.34 -6.48 18.13
N LEU A 265 29.12 -6.08 19.12
CA LEU A 265 29.74 -4.76 19.13
C LEU A 265 31.00 -4.81 18.28
N GLU A 266 30.99 -4.13 17.14
CA GLU A 266 32.17 -4.00 16.29
C GLU A 266 32.97 -2.78 16.76
N PRO A 267 34.20 -2.98 17.29
CA PRO A 267 35.02 -1.86 17.71
C PRO A 267 35.38 -0.99 16.51
N ALA A 268 35.36 0.33 16.70
CA ALA A 268 36.10 1.21 15.82
C ALA A 268 37.58 0.87 16.03
N LEU A 269 38.20 0.16 15.08
CA LEU A 269 39.65 0.09 15.00
C LEU A 269 40.12 1.54 14.95
N MET A 270 40.79 1.98 16.02
CA MET A 270 41.51 3.25 16.06
C MET A 270 42.67 3.21 15.06
#